data_AF-A0A843C537-F1
#
_entry.id   AF-A0A843C537-F1
#
_cell.length_a   1.000
_cell.length_b   1.000
_cell.length_c   1.000
_cell.angle_alpha   90.00
_cell.angle_beta   90.00
_cell.angle_gamma   90.00
#
_symmetry.space_group_name_H-M   'P 1'
#
loop_
_entity.id
_entity.type
_entity.pdbx_description
1 polymer ?
#
loop_
_entity_poly.entity_id
_entity_poly.type
_entity_poly.pdbx_seq_one_letter_code
_entity_poly.pdbx_strand_id
1 'polypeptide(L)'
;MEGKFPSDWERLPGEKIEYRKKIGSFEMSAVETEGFCEKCQEKGLGYSFKTTDSRGDYMGKSGAYWCPKCGEGMKPEEYEKFVTSELITPEM
;
A
#
# COMPACT_ATOMS: atom_id res chain seq x y z
N MET A 1 15.29 -1.82 -12.06
CA MET A 1 14.01 -1.09 -12.12
C MET A 1 13.35 -1.23 -10.77
N GLU A 2 13.55 -0.25 -9.89
CA GLU A 2 12.82 -0.15 -8.63
C GLU A 2 11.69 0.85 -8.87
N GLY A 3 10.44 0.38 -8.94
CA GLY A 3 9.29 1.25 -8.73
C GLY A 3 9.25 1.53 -7.24
N LYS A 4 9.85 2.66 -6.83
CA LYS A 4 10.25 2.90 -5.45
C LYS A 4 9.04 3.31 -4.62
N PHE A 5 8.72 2.51 -3.61
CA PHE A 5 8.01 3.05 -2.44
C PHE A 5 8.71 4.34 -1.98
N PRO A 6 7.96 5.32 -1.47
CA PRO A 6 8.55 6.52 -0.90
C PRO A 6 9.61 6.16 0.15
N SER A 7 10.67 6.98 0.23
CA SER A 7 11.84 6.67 1.06
C SER A 7 11.57 6.60 2.56
N ASP A 8 10.44 7.12 2.99
CA ASP A 8 9.96 7.11 4.38
C ASP A 8 9.05 5.92 4.70
N TRP A 9 8.81 5.03 3.74
CA TRP A 9 8.30 3.69 4.02
C TRP A 9 9.46 2.77 4.41
N GLU A 10 9.33 2.12 5.56
CA GLU A 10 10.26 1.13 6.04
C GLU A 10 10.06 -0.19 5.30
N ARG A 11 11.10 -0.67 4.64
CA ARG A 11 11.11 -2.00 4.02
C ARG A 11 11.48 -3.06 5.04
N LEU A 12 10.54 -3.93 5.37
CA LEU A 12 10.72 -5.05 6.28
C LEU A 12 11.08 -6.31 5.47
N PRO A 13 12.25 -6.93 5.73
CA PRO A 13 12.60 -8.22 5.13
C PRO A 13 11.81 -9.35 5.81
N GLY A 14 11.36 -10.32 5.02
CA GLY A 14 10.62 -11.49 5.47
C GLY A 14 10.46 -12.50 4.34
N GLU A 15 9.55 -13.47 4.52
CA GLU A 15 9.18 -14.42 3.44
C GLU A 15 8.61 -13.68 2.21
N LYS A 16 7.92 -12.56 2.46
CA LYS A 16 7.43 -11.61 1.45
C LYS A 16 7.96 -10.23 1.76
N ILE A 17 8.19 -9.41 0.73
CA ILE A 17 8.56 -8.01 0.94
C ILE A 17 7.35 -7.28 1.52
N GLU A 18 7.55 -6.60 2.64
CA GLU A 18 6.55 -5.72 3.23
C GLU A 18 7.13 -4.31 3.37
N TYR A 19 6.33 -3.31 3.03
CA TYR A 19 6.61 -1.91 3.31
C TYR A 19 5.63 -1.40 4.36
N ARG A 20 6.11 -0.66 5.36
CA ARG A 20 5.26 -0.03 6.38
C ARG A 20 5.56 1.44 6.55
N LYS A 21 4.51 2.19 6.91
CA LYS A 21 4.63 3.59 7.29
C LYS A 21 3.63 3.94 8.36
N LYS A 22 4.10 4.57 9.43
CA LYS A 22 3.25 5.12 10.48
C LYS A 22 2.86 6.55 10.15
N ILE A 23 1.58 6.88 10.29
CA ILE A 23 1.05 8.24 10.15
C ILE A 23 0.07 8.50 11.29
N GLY A 24 0.51 9.29 12.28
CA GLY A 24 -0.28 9.56 13.48
C GLY A 24 -0.63 8.27 14.23
N SER A 25 -1.92 8.04 14.47
CA SER A 25 -2.46 6.82 15.11
C SER A 25 -2.70 5.66 14.14
N PHE A 26 -2.28 5.79 12.87
CA PHE A 26 -2.49 4.79 11.84
C PHE A 26 -1.17 4.19 11.36
N GLU A 27 -1.22 2.94 10.90
CA GLU A 27 -0.13 2.27 10.22
C GLU A 27 -0.62 1.79 8.84
N MET A 28 0.07 2.24 7.80
CA MET A 28 -0.10 1.71 6.45
C MET A 28 0.90 0.59 6.23
N SER A 29 0.46 -0.47 5.55
CA SER A 29 1.36 -1.51 5.06
C SER A 29 1.05 -1.87 3.61
N ALA A 30 2.07 -2.35 2.92
CA ALA A 30 1.97 -2.88 1.57
C ALA A 30 2.74 -4.18 1.48
N VAL A 31 2.03 -5.28 1.25
CA VAL A 31 2.62 -6.62 1.25
C VAL A 31 2.71 -7.12 -0.18
N GLU A 32 3.86 -7.63 -0.55
CA GLU A 32 4.08 -8.28 -1.84
C GLU A 32 3.17 -9.51 -1.97
N THR A 33 2.38 -9.54 -3.04
CA THR A 33 1.47 -10.65 -3.34
C THR A 33 1.50 -10.97 -4.83
N GLU A 34 1.28 -12.23 -5.15
CA GLU A 34 0.98 -12.63 -6.51
C GLU A 34 -0.46 -12.23 -6.87
N GLY A 35 -0.63 -11.64 -8.05
CA GLY A 35 -1.91 -11.23 -8.59
C GLY A 35 -1.90 -11.28 -10.11
N PHE A 36 -3.09 -11.39 -10.71
CA PHE A 36 -3.24 -11.19 -12.15
C PHE A 36 -3.40 -9.70 -12.42
N CYS A 37 -2.56 -9.16 -13.29
CA CYS A 37 -2.61 -7.76 -13.70
C CYS A 37 -3.34 -7.69 -15.04
N GLU A 38 -4.51 -7.05 -15.10
CA GLU A 38 -5.35 -7.01 -16.30
C GLU A 38 -4.67 -6.27 -17.45
N LYS A 39 -3.92 -5.21 -17.14
CA LYS A 39 -3.16 -4.43 -18.13
C LYS A 39 -1.93 -5.17 -18.65
N CYS A 40 -1.29 -6.01 -17.83
CA CYS A 40 -0.19 -6.87 -18.28
C CYS A 40 -0.69 -8.18 -18.90
N GLN A 41 -1.94 -8.57 -18.66
CA GLN A 41 -2.52 -9.86 -19.02
C GLN A 41 -1.71 -11.07 -18.54
N GLU A 42 -1.00 -10.92 -17.43
CA GLU A 42 -0.15 -11.97 -16.85
C GLU A 42 -0.24 -11.98 -15.32
N LYS A 43 0.09 -13.13 -14.73
CA LYS A 43 0.31 -13.23 -13.29
C LYS A 43 1.69 -12.69 -12.97
N GLY A 44 1.78 -11.87 -11.92
CA GLY A 44 3.05 -11.35 -11.44
C GLY A 44 2.96 -10.87 -9.99
N LEU A 45 4.10 -10.46 -9.47
CA LEU A 45 4.19 -9.84 -8.15
C LEU A 45 3.68 -8.39 -8.23
N GLY A 46 2.87 -8.04 -7.25
CA GLY A 46 2.49 -6.66 -6.95
C GLY A 46 2.33 -6.45 -5.45
N TYR A 47 1.74 -5.34 -5.06
CA TYR A 47 1.60 -4.97 -3.65
C TYR A 47 0.13 -4.74 -3.30
N SER A 48 -0.31 -5.37 -2.22
CA SER A 48 -1.63 -5.11 -1.64
C SER A 48 -1.48 -4.20 -0.43
N PHE A 49 -2.18 -3.07 -0.45
CA PHE A 49 -2.15 -2.07 0.60
C PHE A 49 -3.21 -2.32 1.66
N LYS A 50 -2.88 -1.91 2.88
CA LYS A 50 -3.74 -1.98 4.06
C LYS A 50 -3.43 -0.79 4.96
N THR A 51 -4.45 -0.34 5.70
CA THR A 51 -4.28 0.63 6.79
C THR A 51 -4.95 0.10 8.04
N THR A 52 -4.29 0.22 9.19
CA THR A 52 -4.84 -0.13 10.51
C THR A 52 -4.77 1.05 11.46
N ASP A 53 -5.77 1.18 12.34
CA ASP A 53 -5.73 2.11 13.46
C ASP A 53 -4.92 1.55 14.65
N SER A 54 -4.82 2.32 15.74
CA SER A 54 -4.09 1.93 16.94
C SER A 54 -4.67 0.71 17.69
N ARG A 55 -5.90 0.30 17.38
CA ARG A 55 -6.55 -0.91 17.93
C ARG A 55 -6.32 -2.13 17.04
N GLY A 56 -5.73 -1.94 15.85
CA GLY A 56 -5.55 -2.96 14.84
C GLY A 56 -6.77 -3.13 13.92
N ASP A 57 -7.75 -2.23 14.01
CA ASP A 57 -8.92 -2.26 13.15
C ASP A 57 -8.55 -1.79 11.75
N TYR A 58 -9.08 -2.48 10.74
CA TYR A 58 -8.83 -2.15 9.33
C TYR A 58 -9.58 -0.88 8.94
N MET A 59 -8.88 0.06 8.32
CA MET A 59 -9.41 1.35 7.91
C MET A 59 -9.42 1.50 6.37
N GLY A 60 -10.41 2.24 5.86
CA GLY A 60 -10.49 2.70 4.46
C GLY A 60 -10.53 1.59 3.39
N LYS A 61 -9.92 1.86 2.23
CA LYS A 61 -9.73 0.90 1.12
C LYS A 61 -8.60 -0.08 1.41
N SER A 62 -8.72 -0.85 2.49
CA SER A 62 -7.86 -2.01 2.70
C SER A 62 -8.08 -3.02 1.56
N GLY A 63 -7.00 -3.45 0.91
CA GLY A 63 -7.03 -4.38 -0.23
C GLY A 63 -6.81 -3.75 -1.61
N ALA A 64 -6.44 -2.47 -1.71
CA ALA A 64 -6.01 -1.89 -2.98
C ALA A 64 -4.75 -2.61 -3.50
N TYR A 65 -4.74 -3.01 -4.76
CA TYR A 65 -3.59 -3.66 -5.40
C TYR A 65 -2.82 -2.67 -6.27
N TRP A 66 -1.51 -2.89 -6.41
CA TRP A 66 -0.65 -2.20 -7.36
C TRP A 66 0.31 -3.14 -8.06
N CYS A 67 0.34 -3.05 -9.38
CA CYS A 67 1.32 -3.72 -10.22
C CYS A 67 2.54 -2.81 -10.45
N PRO A 68 3.73 -3.11 -9.88
CA PRO A 68 4.93 -2.30 -10.06
C PRO A 68 5.47 -2.36 -11.49
N LYS A 69 5.07 -3.35 -12.30
CA LYS A 69 5.53 -3.53 -13.69
C LYS A 69 4.92 -2.51 -14.65
N CYS A 70 3.61 -2.29 -14.59
CA CYS A 70 2.88 -1.42 -15.53
C CYS A 70 2.22 -0.20 -14.86
N GLY A 71 2.30 -0.12 -13.52
CA GLY A 71 1.68 0.92 -12.72
C GLY A 71 0.16 0.84 -12.66
N GLU A 72 -0.45 -0.31 -12.99
CA GLU A 72 -1.88 -0.53 -12.79
C GLU A 72 -2.22 -0.62 -11.31
N GLY A 73 -3.39 -0.11 -10.93
CA GLY A 73 -3.82 -0.02 -9.55
C GLY A 73 -3.37 1.28 -8.89
N MET A 74 -3.34 1.31 -7.56
CA MET A 74 -3.05 2.51 -6.78
C MET A 74 -1.59 2.54 -6.35
N LYS A 75 -0.79 3.49 -6.84
CA LYS A 75 0.63 3.57 -6.48
C LYS A 75 0.81 3.90 -4.99
N PRO A 76 1.98 3.58 -4.40
CA PRO A 76 2.26 3.90 -3.00
C PRO A 76 2.00 5.37 -2.62
N GLU A 77 2.40 6.34 -3.47
CA GLU A 77 2.18 7.76 -3.21
C GLU A 77 0.69 8.14 -3.26
N GLU A 78 -0.08 7.47 -4.13
CA GLU A 78 -1.52 7.71 -4.28
C GLU A 78 -2.29 7.09 -3.11
N TYR A 79 -1.87 5.91 -2.63
CA TYR A 79 -2.43 5.29 -1.45
C TYR A 79 -2.20 6.13 -0.20
N GLU A 80 -0.98 6.64 -0.02
CA GLU A 80 -0.66 7.53 1.09
C GLU A 80 -1.50 8.82 1.07
N LYS A 81 -1.66 9.43 -0.10
CA LYS A 81 -2.54 10.61 -0.26
C LYS A 81 -3.98 10.28 0.12
N PHE A 82 -4.49 9.13 -0.32
CA PHE A 82 -5.83 8.66 0.04
C PHE A 82 -5.98 8.48 1.55
N VAL A 83 -5.03 7.81 2.22
CA VAL A 83 -5.09 7.61 3.68
C VAL A 83 -5.04 8.94 4.42
N THR A 84 -4.14 9.84 4.01
CA THR A 84 -4.00 11.15 4.65
C THR A 84 -5.19 12.07 4.41
N SER A 85 -5.86 11.98 3.25
CA SER A 85 -7.02 12.81 2.93
C SER A 85 -8.36 12.25 3.40
N GLU A 86 -8.54 10.93 3.44
CA GLU A 86 -9.86 10.32 3.70
C GLU A 86 -9.96 9.70 5.10
N LEU A 87 -8.85 9.33 5.74
CA LEU A 87 -8.86 8.69 7.07
C LEU A 87 -8.34 9.59 8.19
N ILE A 88 -7.48 10.56 7.87
CA ILE A 88 -6.78 11.40 8.86
C ILE A 88 -7.36 12.82 8.91
N THR A 89 -8.16 13.25 7.94
CA THR A 89 -8.81 14.56 8.02
C THR A 89 -9.75 14.60 9.22
N PRO A 90 -9.53 15.52 10.17
CA PRO A 90 -10.54 15.80 11.18
C PRO A 90 -11.78 16.29 10.46
N GLU A 91 -12.95 15.84 10.90
CA GLU A 91 -14.18 16.61 10.65
C GLU A 91 -13.88 18.05 11.07
N MET A 92 -13.97 18.99 10.11
CA MET A 92 -13.87 20.43 10.39
C MET A 92 -14.99 20.89 11.32
#